data_AF-A0A924J5H6-F1
#
_entry.id   AF-A0A924J5H6-F1
#
_cell.length_a   1.000
_cell.length_b   1.000
_cell.length_c   1.000
_cell.angle_alpha   90.00
_cell.angle_beta   90.00
_cell.angle_gamma   90.00
#
_symmetry.space_group_name_H-M   'P 1'
#
loop_
_entity.id
_entity.type
_entity.pdbx_description
1 polymer ?
#
loop_
_entity_poly.entity_id
_entity_poly.type
_entity_poly.pdbx_seq_one_letter_code
_entity_poly.pdbx_strand_id
1 'polypeptide(L)'
;MTDVTTALDAVGALTGERMEYENWITALATKSDVPAHVLDKVRADYTGRLRTVLQAFTAHAPALEAALAEIQSRDAMLSGQEQACRDEHAEGELRHMVGEYDGEQWEKVRLGHEGLLKRVSAERQGLAAELSAVQRSLSATADAAQRGRTIGDPGLSAPAREAVFTPQTPSVSEPVVLPAIDALAPFTPGFLPPEPVRAPAAVPHATEAPRAASPMQDARRGADDDFGFLRSTPRESPVEQNSAATGTMVTPPEANVSPSSSPPPPPPAADPAKTLRCGECGTMNYATEWYCERCGGELAVL
;
A
#
# COMPACT_ATOMS: atom_id res chain seq x y z
N MET A 1 -0.14 8.93 8.97
CA MET A 1 -1.19 9.85 8.46
C MET A 1 -1.34 11.14 9.27
N THR A 2 -1.42 11.12 10.60
CA THR A 2 -1.56 12.36 11.40
C THR A 2 -0.44 13.37 11.16
N ASP A 3 0.78 12.88 10.95
CA ASP A 3 1.96 13.72 10.73
C ASP A 3 1.92 14.43 9.37
N VAL A 4 1.43 13.78 8.31
CA VAL A 4 1.27 14.42 6.99
C VAL A 4 0.14 15.44 7.02
N THR A 5 -1.00 15.15 7.65
CA THR A 5 -2.10 16.13 7.78
C THR A 5 -1.64 17.36 8.53
N THR A 6 -0.91 17.18 9.64
CA THR A 6 -0.31 18.27 10.40
C THR A 6 0.67 19.09 9.55
N ALA A 7 1.51 18.43 8.75
CA ALA A 7 2.44 19.11 7.85
C ALA A 7 1.73 19.89 6.73
N LEU A 8 0.65 19.33 6.16
CA LEU A 8 -0.16 20.01 5.13
C LEU A 8 -0.83 21.27 5.70
N ASP A 9 -1.44 21.16 6.88
CA ASP A 9 -2.09 22.29 7.55
C ASP A 9 -1.08 23.38 7.92
N ALA A 10 0.08 22.99 8.45
CA ALA A 10 1.17 23.91 8.78
C ALA A 10 1.67 24.66 7.54
N VAL A 11 1.92 23.98 6.41
CA VAL A 11 2.32 24.60 5.15
C VAL A 11 1.24 25.56 4.62
N GLY A 12 -0.04 25.20 4.79
CA GLY A 12 -1.16 26.09 4.47
C GLY A 12 -1.15 27.38 5.29
N ALA A 13 -0.96 27.29 6.61
CA ALA A 13 -0.87 28.45 7.49
C ALA A 13 0.33 29.35 7.16
N LEU A 14 1.51 28.74 6.96
CA LEU A 14 2.74 29.46 6.59
C LEU A 14 2.61 30.17 5.24
N THR A 15 1.82 29.62 4.31
CA THR A 15 1.52 30.26 3.02
C THR A 15 0.74 31.55 3.21
N GLY A 16 -0.23 31.58 4.13
CA GLY A 16 -0.95 32.80 4.50
C GLY A 16 -0.03 33.85 5.13
N GLU A 17 0.76 33.46 6.13
CA GLU A 17 1.70 34.37 6.81
C GLU A 17 2.74 34.95 5.84
N ARG A 18 3.27 34.12 4.94
CA ARG A 18 4.21 34.57 3.90
C ARG A 18 3.61 35.68 3.04
N MET A 19 2.37 35.48 2.55
CA MET A 19 1.70 36.48 1.72
C MET A 19 1.47 37.79 2.48
N GLU A 20 1.11 37.71 3.76
CA GLU A 20 0.90 38.88 4.61
C GLU A 20 2.17 39.72 4.76
N TYR A 21 3.30 39.10 5.12
CA TYR A 21 4.57 39.79 5.22
C TYR A 21 5.06 40.35 3.87
N GLU A 22 4.94 39.58 2.78
CA GLU A 22 5.29 40.06 1.42
C GLU A 22 4.44 41.28 1.02
N ASN A 23 3.14 41.29 1.36
CA ASN A 23 2.24 42.41 1.10
C ASN A 23 2.61 43.66 1.92
N TRP A 24 2.93 43.51 3.21
CA TRP A 24 3.37 44.63 4.03
C TRP A 24 4.68 45.24 3.56
N ILE A 25 5.65 44.41 3.17
CA ILE A 25 6.93 44.87 2.61
C ILE A 25 6.70 45.65 1.30
N THR A 26 5.80 45.16 0.44
CA THR A 26 5.42 45.82 -0.81
C THR A 26 4.72 47.16 -0.54
N ALA A 27 3.76 47.18 0.39
CA ALA A 27 3.05 48.40 0.77
C ALA A 27 4.01 49.47 1.31
N LEU A 28 5.00 49.09 2.13
CA LEU A 28 6.03 50.01 2.64
C LEU A 28 6.87 50.64 1.52
N ALA A 29 7.08 49.97 0.40
CA ALA A 29 7.83 50.54 -0.73
C ALA A 29 7.12 51.70 -1.43
N THR A 30 5.80 51.83 -1.24
CA THR A 30 5.02 52.93 -1.83
C THR A 30 4.94 54.16 -0.94
N LYS A 31 5.41 54.08 0.30
CA LYS A 31 5.34 55.18 1.28
C LYS A 31 6.54 56.10 1.13
N SER A 32 6.28 57.39 0.95
CA SER A 32 7.30 58.45 0.81
C SER A 32 7.13 59.60 1.80
N ASP A 33 6.08 59.54 2.62
CA ASP A 33 5.66 60.52 3.62
C ASP A 33 6.36 60.35 4.98
N VAL A 34 7.07 59.23 5.17
CA VAL A 34 7.75 58.85 6.42
C VAL A 34 9.28 58.94 6.23
N PRO A 35 10.06 59.34 7.25
CA PRO A 35 11.52 59.36 7.16
C PRO A 35 12.11 58.00 6.78
N ALA A 36 13.09 58.00 5.86
CA ALA A 36 13.68 56.79 5.28
C ALA A 36 14.16 55.78 6.33
N HIS A 37 14.88 56.23 7.36
CA HIS A 37 15.40 55.35 8.41
C HIS A 37 14.31 54.59 9.20
N VAL A 38 13.10 55.16 9.33
CA VAL A 38 11.96 54.49 9.97
C VAL A 38 11.39 53.43 9.03
N LEU A 39 11.22 53.75 7.75
CA LEU A 39 10.77 52.79 6.73
C LEU A 39 11.74 51.60 6.61
N ASP A 40 13.04 51.87 6.62
CA ASP A 40 14.08 50.83 6.55
C ASP A 40 14.04 49.91 7.77
N LYS A 41 13.87 50.48 8.97
CA LYS A 41 13.76 49.71 10.21
C LYS A 41 12.54 48.77 10.18
N VAL A 42 11.37 49.27 9.80
CA VAL A 42 10.14 48.45 9.74
C VAL A 42 10.23 47.42 8.62
N ARG A 43 10.79 47.78 7.46
CA ARG A 43 11.07 46.83 6.37
C ARG A 43 11.99 45.71 6.83
N ALA A 44 13.06 46.02 7.57
CA ALA A 44 13.98 45.03 8.10
C ALA A 44 13.29 44.08 9.09
N ASP A 45 12.39 44.58 9.95
CA ASP A 45 11.60 43.75 10.87
C ASP A 45 10.72 42.74 10.11
N TYR A 46 9.91 43.20 9.16
CA TYR A 46 9.06 42.30 8.37
C TYR A 46 9.86 41.34 7.50
N THR A 47 10.99 41.79 6.94
CA THR A 47 11.90 40.90 6.19
C THR A 47 12.51 39.83 7.10
N GLY A 48 12.81 40.18 8.35
CA GLY A 48 13.26 39.24 9.39
C GLY A 48 12.20 38.18 9.70
N ARG A 49 10.96 38.60 9.93
CA ARG A 49 9.83 37.69 10.18
C ARG A 49 9.54 36.80 8.98
N LEU A 50 9.55 37.36 7.77
CA LEU A 50 9.41 36.61 6.53
C LEU A 50 10.49 35.52 6.42
N ARG A 51 11.75 35.82 6.77
CA ARG A 51 12.82 34.81 6.78
C ARG A 51 12.52 33.66 7.74
N THR A 52 11.99 33.94 8.93
CA THR A 52 11.57 32.90 9.89
C THR A 52 10.48 32.01 9.32
N VAL A 53 9.45 32.59 8.69
CA VAL A 53 8.38 31.84 8.02
C VAL A 53 8.95 30.95 6.91
N LEU A 54 9.82 31.49 6.05
CA LEU A 54 10.45 30.75 4.96
C LEU A 54 11.34 29.60 5.48
N GLN A 55 11.99 29.76 6.64
CA GLN A 55 12.73 28.68 7.29
C GLN A 55 11.77 27.60 7.82
N ALA A 56 10.64 27.98 8.40
CA ALA A 56 9.64 27.03 8.90
C ALA A 56 9.09 26.11 7.78
N PHE A 57 8.89 26.62 6.56
CA PHE A 57 8.54 25.79 5.40
C PHE A 57 9.53 24.64 5.20
N THR A 58 10.83 24.92 5.25
CA THR A 58 11.87 23.90 4.99
C THR A 58 11.89 22.79 6.03
N ALA A 59 11.42 23.05 7.26
CA ALA A 59 11.32 22.03 8.30
C ALA A 59 10.25 20.97 8.01
N HIS A 60 9.25 21.30 7.18
CA HIS A 60 8.17 20.37 6.80
C HIS A 60 8.49 19.53 5.55
N ALA A 61 9.52 19.89 4.77
CA ALA A 61 9.86 19.17 3.53
C ALA A 61 10.10 17.67 3.74
N PRO A 62 10.89 17.21 4.73
CA PRO A 62 11.19 15.78 4.90
C PRO A 62 9.95 14.94 5.21
N ALA A 63 9.01 15.48 6.00
CA ALA A 63 7.77 14.79 6.34
C ALA A 63 6.86 14.62 5.10
N LEU A 64 6.80 15.65 4.25
CA LEU A 64 6.05 15.61 2.99
C LEU A 64 6.71 14.67 1.95
N GLU A 65 8.03 14.64 1.87
CA GLU A 65 8.78 13.71 0.99
C GLU A 65 8.55 12.25 1.41
N ALA A 66 8.59 11.97 2.72
CA ALA A 66 8.30 10.65 3.26
C ALA A 66 6.85 10.22 2.94
N ALA A 67 5.88 11.12 3.12
CA ALA A 67 4.50 10.86 2.78
C ALA A 67 4.29 10.61 1.28
N LEU A 68 5.00 11.36 0.41
CA LEU A 68 4.95 11.14 -1.04
C LEU A 68 5.42 9.74 -1.41
N ALA A 69 6.55 9.29 -0.84
CA ALA A 69 7.09 7.96 -1.08
C ALA A 69 6.14 6.85 -0.58
N GLU A 70 5.52 7.03 0.59
CA GLU A 70 4.54 6.09 1.14
C GLU A 70 3.31 5.97 0.23
N ILE A 71 2.75 7.10 -0.21
CA ILE A 71 1.57 7.13 -1.08
C ILE A 71 1.89 6.48 -2.44
N GLN A 72 3.05 6.77 -3.03
CA GLN A 72 3.47 6.17 -4.29
C GLN A 72 3.65 4.64 -4.19
N SER A 73 4.23 4.16 -3.08
CA SER A 73 4.36 2.73 -2.82
C SER A 73 2.99 2.05 -2.71
N ARG A 74 2.04 2.67 -2.01
CA ARG A 74 0.68 2.14 -1.88
C ARG A 74 -0.09 2.16 -3.20
N ASP A 75 0.03 3.22 -4.02
CA ASP A 75 -0.58 3.25 -5.35
C ASP A 75 -0.02 2.15 -6.26
N ALA A 76 1.30 1.92 -6.23
CA ALA A 76 1.92 0.83 -6.99
C ALA A 76 1.38 -0.55 -6.57
N MET A 77 1.22 -0.78 -5.26
CA MET A 77 0.63 -2.01 -4.71
C MET A 77 -0.82 -2.20 -5.19
N LEU A 78 -1.64 -1.17 -5.08
CA LEU A 78 -3.04 -1.20 -5.52
C LEU A 78 -3.15 -1.35 -7.04
N SER A 79 -2.25 -0.74 -7.81
CA SER A 79 -2.19 -0.92 -9.26
C SER A 79 -1.86 -2.37 -9.64
N GLY A 80 -0.99 -3.04 -8.87
CA GLY A 80 -0.72 -4.47 -9.04
C GLY A 80 -1.93 -5.34 -8.71
N GLN A 81 -2.64 -5.04 -7.61
CA GLN A 81 -3.87 -5.74 -7.23
C GLN A 81 -4.99 -5.55 -8.25
N GLU A 82 -5.13 -4.33 -8.79
CA GLU A 82 -6.10 -4.03 -9.84
C GLU A 82 -5.81 -4.86 -11.09
N GLN A 83 -4.55 -4.94 -11.51
CA GLN A 83 -4.17 -5.74 -12.66
C GLN A 83 -4.43 -7.24 -12.43
N ALA A 84 -4.02 -7.78 -11.28
CA ALA A 84 -4.27 -9.17 -10.93
C ALA A 84 -5.77 -9.51 -10.94
N CYS A 85 -6.62 -8.64 -10.37
CA CYS A 85 -8.07 -8.84 -10.39
C CYS A 85 -8.66 -8.77 -11.80
N ARG A 86 -8.13 -7.91 -12.68
CA ARG A 86 -8.55 -7.88 -14.09
C ARG A 86 -8.16 -9.15 -14.83
N ASP A 87 -6.96 -9.68 -14.55
CA ASP A 87 -6.48 -10.93 -15.15
C ASP A 87 -7.35 -12.11 -14.68
N GLU A 88 -7.67 -12.18 -13.38
CA GLU A 88 -8.59 -13.18 -12.82
C GLU A 88 -10.01 -13.06 -13.39
N HIS A 89 -10.50 -11.84 -13.63
CA HIS A 89 -11.78 -11.62 -14.29
C HIS A 89 -11.76 -12.11 -15.74
N ALA A 90 -10.73 -11.76 -16.51
CA ALA A 90 -10.58 -12.19 -17.89
C ALA A 90 -10.45 -13.73 -18.00
N GLU A 91 -9.70 -14.35 -17.09
CA GLU A 91 -9.62 -15.81 -17.00
C GLU A 91 -10.98 -16.42 -16.68
N GLY A 92 -11.71 -15.87 -15.69
CA GLY A 92 -13.04 -16.36 -15.34
C GLY A 92 -14.04 -16.25 -16.48
N GLU A 93 -13.98 -15.18 -17.27
CA GLU A 93 -14.79 -14.99 -18.48
C GLU A 93 -14.47 -16.06 -19.54
N LEU A 94 -13.18 -16.35 -19.76
CA LEU A 94 -12.75 -17.42 -20.66
C LEU A 94 -13.28 -18.78 -20.21
N ARG A 95 -13.18 -19.11 -18.92
CA ARG A 95 -13.69 -20.36 -18.35
C ARG A 95 -15.21 -20.48 -18.51
N HIS A 96 -15.95 -19.39 -18.33
CA HIS A 96 -17.39 -19.36 -18.60
C HIS A 96 -17.70 -19.61 -20.08
N MET A 97 -16.98 -18.96 -21.01
CA MET A 97 -17.18 -19.16 -22.45
C MET A 97 -16.87 -20.61 -22.91
N VAL A 98 -15.89 -21.26 -22.26
CA VAL A 98 -15.57 -22.69 -22.49
C VAL A 98 -16.63 -23.60 -21.86
N GLY A 99 -17.46 -23.09 -20.97
CA GLY A 99 -18.54 -23.81 -20.29
C GLY A 99 -18.12 -24.47 -18.98
N GLU A 100 -16.94 -24.14 -18.43
CA GLU A 100 -16.52 -24.62 -17.09
C GLU A 100 -17.35 -23.99 -15.98
N TYR A 101 -17.77 -22.73 -16.16
CA TYR A 101 -18.71 -22.05 -15.28
C TYR A 101 -20.08 -21.96 -15.91
N ASP A 102 -21.11 -22.37 -15.16
CA ASP A 102 -22.49 -22.03 -15.51
C ASP A 102 -22.77 -20.52 -15.27
N GLY A 103 -23.95 -20.07 -15.67
CA GLY A 103 -24.32 -18.65 -15.56
C GLY A 103 -24.38 -18.14 -14.12
N GLU A 104 -24.80 -18.96 -13.15
CA GLU A 104 -24.89 -18.54 -11.75
C GLU A 104 -23.50 -18.47 -11.10
N GLN A 105 -22.65 -19.46 -11.38
CA GLN A 105 -21.26 -19.52 -10.94
C GLN A 105 -20.47 -18.34 -11.50
N TRP A 106 -20.59 -18.08 -12.79
CA TRP A 106 -19.93 -16.95 -13.44
C TRP A 106 -20.40 -15.62 -12.86
N GLU A 107 -21.72 -15.41 -12.73
CA GLU A 107 -22.26 -14.15 -12.21
C GLU A 107 -21.75 -13.87 -10.79
N LYS A 108 -21.65 -14.90 -9.94
CA LYS A 108 -21.08 -14.77 -8.60
C LYS A 108 -19.60 -14.33 -8.62
N VAL A 109 -18.79 -14.97 -9.47
CA VAL A 109 -17.36 -14.63 -9.61
C VAL A 109 -17.19 -13.22 -10.18
N ARG A 110 -17.92 -12.91 -11.25
CA ARG A 110 -17.94 -11.61 -11.93
C ARG A 110 -18.28 -10.48 -10.97
N LEU A 111 -19.34 -10.63 -10.17
CA LEU A 111 -19.74 -9.64 -9.16
C LEU A 111 -18.68 -9.46 -8.07
N GLY A 112 -17.99 -10.55 -7.68
CA GLY A 112 -16.88 -10.51 -6.73
C GLY A 112 -15.72 -9.65 -7.24
N HIS A 113 -15.26 -9.90 -8.47
CA HIS A 113 -14.21 -9.13 -9.11
C HIS A 113 -14.62 -7.68 -9.37
N GLU A 114 -15.84 -7.43 -9.87
CA GLU A 114 -16.36 -6.07 -10.08
C GLU A 114 -16.40 -5.27 -8.76
N GLY A 115 -16.81 -5.91 -7.67
CA GLY A 115 -16.78 -5.31 -6.33
C GLY A 115 -15.36 -4.99 -5.86
N LEU A 116 -14.39 -5.90 -6.09
CA LEU A 116 -12.99 -5.67 -5.75
C LEU A 116 -12.39 -4.52 -6.58
N LEU A 117 -12.58 -4.52 -7.89
CA LEU A 117 -12.13 -3.45 -8.79
C LEU A 117 -12.69 -2.09 -8.40
N LYS A 118 -13.99 -2.02 -8.06
CA LYS A 118 -14.60 -0.77 -7.57
C LYS A 118 -13.92 -0.27 -6.30
N ARG A 119 -13.67 -1.14 -5.32
CA ARG A 119 -12.97 -0.75 -4.08
C ARG A 119 -11.54 -0.27 -4.35
N VAL A 120 -10.76 -1.04 -5.10
CA VAL A 120 -9.36 -0.69 -5.41
C VAL A 120 -9.31 0.63 -6.19
N SER A 121 -10.19 0.81 -7.18
CA SER A 121 -10.25 2.06 -7.95
C SER A 121 -10.61 3.28 -7.08
N ALA A 122 -11.54 3.14 -6.13
CA ALA A 122 -11.90 4.21 -5.20
C ALA A 122 -10.74 4.55 -4.26
N GLU A 123 -10.02 3.55 -3.76
CA GLU A 123 -8.83 3.76 -2.93
C GLU A 123 -7.71 4.48 -3.69
N ARG A 124 -7.43 4.05 -4.93
CA ARG A 124 -6.45 4.71 -5.81
C ARG A 124 -6.84 6.15 -6.14
N GLN A 125 -8.12 6.44 -6.35
CA GLN A 125 -8.60 7.82 -6.53
C GLN A 125 -8.37 8.68 -5.28
N GLY A 126 -8.57 8.12 -4.08
CA GLY A 126 -8.23 8.77 -2.82
C GLY A 126 -6.74 9.09 -2.71
N LEU A 127 -5.87 8.11 -2.99
CA LEU A 127 -4.42 8.31 -2.99
C LEU A 127 -3.96 9.33 -4.04
N ALA A 128 -4.59 9.37 -5.22
CA ALA A 128 -4.26 10.37 -6.24
C ALA A 128 -4.58 11.80 -5.76
N ALA A 129 -5.67 11.98 -5.01
CA ALA A 129 -6.02 13.27 -4.41
C ALA A 129 -5.02 13.67 -3.31
N GLU A 130 -4.63 12.73 -2.44
CA GLU A 130 -3.62 12.95 -1.40
C GLU A 130 -2.24 13.26 -2.00
N LEU A 131 -1.80 12.50 -3.00
CA LEU A 131 -0.55 12.72 -3.74
C LEU A 131 -0.52 14.13 -4.35
N SER A 132 -1.62 14.54 -4.97
CA SER A 132 -1.75 15.88 -5.54
C SER A 132 -1.66 16.97 -4.45
N ALA A 133 -2.20 16.74 -3.26
CA ALA A 133 -2.09 17.68 -2.13
C ALA A 133 -0.65 17.79 -1.61
N VAL A 134 0.02 16.66 -1.39
CA VAL A 134 1.42 16.62 -0.94
C VAL A 134 2.35 17.28 -1.95
N GLN A 135 2.18 17.01 -3.25
CA GLN A 135 2.99 17.63 -4.31
C GLN A 135 2.82 19.16 -4.37
N ARG A 136 1.61 19.68 -4.18
CA ARG A 136 1.37 21.13 -4.10
C ARG A 136 2.12 21.75 -2.91
N SER A 137 2.06 21.12 -1.74
CA SER A 137 2.75 21.58 -0.53
C SER A 137 4.28 21.50 -0.65
N LEU A 138 4.81 20.46 -1.30
CA LEU A 138 6.24 20.36 -1.63
C LEU A 138 6.68 21.47 -2.57
N SER A 139 5.87 21.78 -3.60
CA SER A 139 6.14 22.87 -4.53
C SER A 139 6.17 24.22 -3.81
N ALA A 140 5.17 24.49 -2.93
CA ALA A 140 5.15 25.69 -2.11
C ALA A 140 6.38 25.80 -1.18
N THR A 141 6.83 24.68 -0.63
CA THR A 141 8.02 24.60 0.21
C THR A 141 9.31 24.87 -0.58
N ALA A 142 9.41 24.34 -1.80
CA ALA A 142 10.52 24.61 -2.71
C ALA A 142 10.59 26.09 -3.12
N ASP A 143 9.44 26.70 -3.42
CA ASP A 143 9.31 28.12 -3.71
C ASP A 143 9.72 28.98 -2.51
N ALA A 144 9.28 28.61 -1.30
CA ALA A 144 9.66 29.28 -0.07
C ALA A 144 11.19 29.18 0.18
N ALA A 145 11.79 28.01 -0.05
CA ALA A 145 13.24 27.84 0.05
C ALA A 145 13.98 28.73 -0.97
N GLN A 146 13.49 28.84 -2.21
CA GLN A 146 14.07 29.73 -3.22
C GLN A 146 13.97 31.20 -2.82
N ARG A 147 12.81 31.64 -2.30
CA ARG A 147 12.63 33.00 -1.79
C ARG A 147 13.55 33.29 -0.60
N GLY A 148 13.72 32.33 0.30
CA GLY A 148 14.62 32.43 1.44
C GLY A 148 16.06 32.72 1.01
N ARG A 149 16.52 32.05 -0.06
CA ARG A 149 17.84 32.32 -0.67
C ARG A 149 17.94 33.76 -1.20
N THR A 150 16.91 34.25 -1.89
CA THR A 150 16.92 35.63 -2.45
C THR A 150 16.89 36.74 -1.39
N ILE A 151 16.35 36.47 -0.20
CA ILE A 151 16.23 37.44 0.91
C ILE A 151 17.40 37.32 1.90
N GLY A 152 18.01 36.14 1.99
CA GLY A 152 19.11 35.83 2.91
C GLY A 152 20.48 36.29 2.42
N ASP A 153 20.63 36.61 1.14
CA ASP A 153 21.92 36.92 0.52
C ASP A 153 21.99 38.37 0.02
N PRO A 154 22.72 39.28 0.70
CA PRO A 154 23.05 40.59 0.18
C PRO A 154 24.16 40.59 -0.90
N GLY A 155 24.73 39.44 -1.26
CA GLY A 155 26.04 39.37 -1.93
C GLY A 155 26.23 38.38 -3.08
N LEU A 156 25.33 37.43 -3.33
CA LEU A 156 25.42 36.56 -4.50
C LEU A 156 24.16 36.63 -5.35
N SER A 157 23.99 37.76 -6.05
CA SER A 157 23.65 37.63 -7.47
C SER A 157 24.74 36.76 -8.09
N ALA A 158 24.48 35.46 -8.18
CA ALA A 158 25.21 34.61 -9.10
C ALA A 158 25.21 35.35 -10.44
N PRO A 159 26.37 35.63 -11.06
CA PRO A 159 26.34 36.12 -12.42
C PRO A 159 25.51 35.12 -13.20
N ALA A 160 24.56 35.64 -13.99
CA ALA A 160 23.96 34.86 -15.05
C ALA A 160 25.10 34.08 -15.68
N ARG A 161 25.08 32.74 -15.54
CA ARG A 161 25.89 31.91 -16.41
C ARG A 161 25.35 32.22 -17.78
N GLU A 162 26.00 33.20 -18.41
CA GLU A 162 26.03 33.37 -19.84
C GLU A 162 26.52 32.02 -20.32
N ALA A 163 25.54 31.16 -20.62
CA ALA A 163 25.78 29.94 -21.34
C ALA A 163 26.34 30.42 -22.67
N VAL A 164 27.67 30.54 -22.72
CA VAL A 164 28.41 30.42 -23.95
C VAL A 164 28.05 29.02 -24.44
N PHE A 165 26.95 28.98 -25.19
CA PHE A 165 26.60 27.89 -26.07
C PHE A 165 27.73 27.86 -27.09
N THR A 166 28.78 27.10 -26.78
CA THR A 166 29.64 26.59 -27.83
C THR A 166 28.76 25.63 -28.62
N PRO A 167 28.45 25.90 -29.90
CA PRO A 167 27.82 24.89 -30.73
C PRO A 167 28.83 23.75 -30.85
N GLN A 168 28.67 22.70 -30.05
CA GLN A 168 29.28 21.43 -30.35
C GLN A 168 28.57 20.90 -31.59
N THR A 169 29.21 21.12 -32.74
CA THR A 169 28.93 20.39 -33.97
C THR A 169 28.99 18.89 -33.66
N PRO A 170 27.89 18.14 -33.80
CA PRO A 170 28.00 16.69 -33.84
C PRO A 170 28.74 16.32 -35.12
N SER A 171 29.96 15.80 -34.97
CA SER A 171 30.70 15.14 -36.04
C SER A 171 29.87 13.95 -36.52
N VAL A 172 29.26 14.09 -37.68
CA VAL A 172 28.59 13.03 -38.43
C VAL A 172 29.63 11.97 -38.75
N SER A 173 29.55 10.81 -38.10
CA SER A 173 30.19 9.60 -38.60
C SER A 173 29.35 9.07 -39.77
N GLU A 174 30.03 8.80 -40.88
CA GLU A 174 29.50 8.29 -42.14
C GLU A 174 28.56 7.08 -42.00
N PRO A 175 27.54 6.96 -42.87
CA PRO A 175 26.72 5.76 -42.97
C PRO A 175 27.48 4.64 -43.69
N VAL A 176 27.68 3.52 -43.00
CA VAL A 176 28.04 2.25 -43.65
C VAL A 176 26.85 1.76 -44.48
N VAL A 177 27.05 1.69 -45.79
CA VAL A 177 26.13 1.11 -46.75
C VAL A 177 26.13 -0.42 -46.59
N LEU A 178 24.99 -0.99 -46.20
CA LEU A 178 24.74 -2.43 -46.31
C LEU A 178 24.00 -2.71 -47.63
N PRO A 179 24.44 -3.66 -48.46
CA PRO A 179 23.72 -4.02 -49.67
C PRO A 179 22.43 -4.79 -49.37
N ALA A 180 21.38 -4.46 -50.12
CA ALA A 180 20.11 -5.17 -50.13
C ALA A 180 20.30 -6.60 -50.67
N ILE A 181 19.78 -7.58 -49.94
CA ILE A 181 19.50 -8.92 -50.46
C ILE A 181 18.01 -9.19 -50.32
N ASP A 182 17.39 -9.20 -51.49
CA ASP A 182 16.05 -9.68 -51.78
C ASP A 182 16.12 -11.21 -51.88
N ALA A 183 15.39 -11.93 -51.03
CA ALA A 183 15.05 -13.35 -51.25
C ALA A 183 13.99 -13.85 -50.24
N LEU A 184 12.80 -14.07 -50.77
CA LEU A 184 11.72 -14.87 -50.19
C LEU A 184 12.15 -16.34 -50.01
N ALA A 185 11.99 -16.91 -48.81
CA ALA A 185 11.69 -18.33 -48.59
C ALA A 185 11.12 -18.58 -47.17
N PRO A 186 10.16 -19.52 -47.00
CA PRO A 186 9.40 -19.70 -45.77
C PRO A 186 10.14 -20.50 -44.69
N PHE A 187 10.02 -20.05 -43.43
CA PHE A 187 10.51 -20.76 -42.24
C PHE A 187 9.63 -21.96 -41.90
N THR A 188 10.22 -23.15 -41.90
CA THR A 188 9.72 -24.34 -41.20
C THR A 188 10.32 -24.40 -39.80
N PRO A 189 9.54 -24.51 -38.71
CA PRO A 189 10.09 -24.69 -37.37
C PRO A 189 10.44 -26.17 -37.12
N GLY A 190 11.73 -26.46 -37.02
CA GLY A 190 12.25 -27.74 -36.55
C GLY A 190 12.30 -27.77 -35.02
N PHE A 191 11.47 -28.62 -34.42
CA PHE A 191 11.45 -28.94 -33.00
C PHE A 191 12.64 -29.86 -32.64
N LEU A 192 13.44 -29.48 -31.65
CA LEU A 192 14.52 -30.31 -31.08
C LEU A 192 14.30 -30.46 -29.56
N PRO A 193 14.24 -31.68 -29.01
CA PRO A 193 14.06 -31.92 -27.58
C PRO A 193 15.37 -31.75 -26.78
N PRO A 194 15.33 -31.33 -25.49
CA PRO A 194 16.52 -31.17 -24.66
C PRO A 194 16.97 -32.48 -23.99
N GLU A 195 18.30 -32.70 -23.92
CA GLU A 195 18.94 -33.79 -23.20
C GLU A 195 19.01 -33.56 -21.68
N PRO A 196 19.03 -34.63 -20.85
CA PRO A 196 19.07 -34.53 -19.39
C PRO A 196 20.47 -34.27 -18.82
N VAL A 197 20.61 -33.26 -17.96
CA VAL A 197 21.85 -32.95 -17.23
C VAL A 197 21.99 -33.84 -16.00
N ARG A 198 23.20 -34.40 -15.85
CA ARG A 198 23.64 -35.36 -14.82
C ARG A 198 24.07 -34.64 -13.53
N ALA A 199 23.64 -35.17 -12.38
CA ALA A 199 24.01 -34.69 -11.04
C ALA A 199 25.48 -34.97 -10.65
N PRO A 200 26.15 -34.10 -9.87
CA PRO A 200 27.45 -34.41 -9.26
C PRO A 200 27.34 -35.02 -7.86
N ALA A 201 28.40 -35.75 -7.52
CA ALA A 201 28.53 -36.71 -6.44
C ALA A 201 28.89 -36.12 -5.06
N ALA A 202 28.67 -36.98 -4.06
CA ALA A 202 28.91 -36.80 -2.63
C ALA A 202 30.39 -36.63 -2.22
N VAL A 203 30.59 -36.03 -1.05
CA VAL A 203 31.86 -36.05 -0.28
C VAL A 203 31.53 -36.33 1.20
N PRO A 204 32.23 -37.24 1.90
CA PRO A 204 31.93 -37.57 3.29
C PRO A 204 32.93 -36.99 4.33
N HIS A 205 32.43 -36.96 5.57
CA HIS A 205 33.11 -36.86 6.88
C HIS A 205 33.64 -35.51 7.37
N ALA A 206 33.16 -35.07 8.55
CA ALA A 206 33.91 -35.28 9.80
C ALA A 206 33.09 -34.91 11.05
N THR A 207 33.36 -35.69 12.10
CA THR A 207 32.86 -35.70 13.48
C THR A 207 33.30 -34.49 14.30
N GLU A 208 32.43 -33.89 15.13
CA GLU A 208 32.73 -33.60 16.54
C GLU A 208 31.51 -33.06 17.31
N ALA A 209 31.22 -33.71 18.45
CA ALA A 209 30.41 -33.15 19.53
C ALA A 209 31.36 -32.51 20.56
N PRO A 210 30.89 -31.53 21.33
CA PRO A 210 30.73 -31.86 22.75
C PRO A 210 29.47 -31.29 23.41
N ARG A 211 29.12 -31.97 24.50
CA ARG A 211 28.08 -31.64 25.47
C ARG A 211 28.44 -30.39 26.30
N ALA A 212 27.43 -29.60 26.67
CA ALA A 212 27.40 -28.89 27.95
C ALA A 212 25.93 -28.67 28.38
N ALA A 213 25.69 -28.75 29.69
CA ALA A 213 24.40 -28.91 30.32
C ALA A 213 23.88 -27.64 31.02
N SER A 214 22.56 -27.59 31.18
CA SER A 214 21.78 -26.95 32.28
C SER A 214 21.58 -25.41 32.26
N PRO A 215 20.62 -24.87 33.05
CA PRO A 215 19.21 -25.29 33.25
C PRO A 215 18.20 -24.10 33.26
N MET A 216 16.91 -24.45 33.30
CA MET A 216 15.72 -23.72 33.82
C MET A 216 15.84 -22.23 34.18
N GLN A 217 14.94 -21.41 33.62
CA GLN A 217 14.25 -20.39 34.41
C GLN A 217 12.77 -20.34 34.03
N ASP A 218 11.96 -20.77 34.99
CA ASP A 218 10.53 -20.56 35.07
C ASP A 218 10.33 -19.39 36.04
N ALA A 219 9.77 -18.28 35.56
CA ALA A 219 9.34 -17.18 36.43
C ALA A 219 8.36 -16.21 35.73
N ARG A 220 7.10 -16.33 36.18
CA ARG A 220 6.21 -15.21 36.57
C ARG A 220 5.56 -14.41 35.44
N ARG A 221 4.33 -14.81 35.08
CA ARG A 221 3.27 -13.86 34.72
C ARG A 221 2.41 -13.60 35.95
N GLY A 222 2.39 -12.34 36.37
CA GLY A 222 1.40 -11.78 37.27
C GLY A 222 0.92 -10.46 36.70
N ALA A 223 -0.40 -10.34 36.66
CA ALA A 223 -1.20 -9.14 36.89
C ALA A 223 -1.44 -8.12 35.75
N ASP A 224 -2.68 -7.61 35.83
CA ASP A 224 -3.25 -6.35 35.33
C ASP A 224 -3.87 -6.38 33.93
N ASP A 225 -5.21 -6.51 33.82
CA ASP A 225 -6.26 -5.45 33.89
C ASP A 225 -6.47 -4.81 32.49
N ASP A 226 -7.61 -4.33 32.02
CA ASP A 226 -9.01 -4.15 32.44
C ASP A 226 -9.72 -3.59 31.17
N PHE A 227 -11.04 -3.41 31.22
CA PHE A 227 -11.94 -2.71 30.28
C PHE A 227 -12.36 -3.52 29.04
N GLY A 228 -13.60 -3.97 28.85
CA GLY A 228 -14.87 -3.54 29.43
C GLY A 228 -15.49 -2.39 28.63
N PHE A 229 -16.26 -2.68 27.56
CA PHE A 229 -17.40 -1.83 27.21
C PHE A 229 -18.42 -2.48 26.22
N LEU A 230 -19.62 -2.72 26.77
CA LEU A 230 -20.98 -2.72 26.17
C LEU A 230 -21.41 -3.75 25.11
N ARG A 231 -22.26 -4.68 25.55
CA ARG A 231 -23.52 -5.00 24.85
C ARG A 231 -24.61 -5.40 25.83
N SER A 232 -25.58 -4.51 26.06
CA SER A 232 -26.90 -4.82 26.62
C SER A 232 -27.97 -4.31 25.66
N THR A 233 -28.90 -5.21 25.29
CA THR A 233 -30.21 -4.98 24.65
C THR A 233 -31.25 -4.59 25.74
N PRO A 234 -32.60 -4.57 25.57
CA PRO A 234 -33.53 -4.67 24.41
C PRO A 234 -34.73 -3.67 24.46
N ARG A 235 -35.68 -3.72 23.49
CA ARG A 235 -37.17 -3.40 23.57
C ARG A 235 -37.75 -3.07 22.19
N GLU A 236 -39.04 -3.18 21.83
CA GLU A 236 -40.26 -3.91 22.26
C GLU A 236 -41.31 -3.65 21.15
N SER A 237 -42.29 -4.55 20.97
CA SER A 237 -43.46 -4.41 20.06
C SER A 237 -44.65 -3.70 20.72
N PRO A 238 -45.71 -3.34 19.95
CA PRO A 238 -47.09 -3.45 20.46
C PRO A 238 -48.10 -4.12 19.49
N VAL A 239 -49.25 -4.52 20.05
CA VAL A 239 -50.33 -5.41 19.54
C VAL A 239 -51.68 -4.65 19.42
N GLU A 240 -52.61 -5.20 18.62
CA GLU A 240 -54.11 -5.13 18.63
C GLU A 240 -54.79 -4.26 17.54
N GLN A 241 -55.91 -4.59 16.87
CA GLN A 241 -56.91 -5.69 16.85
C GLN A 241 -57.82 -5.51 15.60
N ASN A 242 -58.40 -6.62 15.07
CA ASN A 242 -59.84 -6.85 14.76
C ASN A 242 -60.24 -7.48 13.37
N SER A 243 -60.73 -8.74 13.45
CA SER A 243 -61.82 -9.48 12.75
C SER A 243 -62.02 -9.52 11.22
N ALA A 244 -62.07 -10.74 10.64
CA ALA A 244 -63.32 -11.38 10.18
C ALA A 244 -63.14 -12.84 9.63
N ALA A 245 -63.92 -13.74 10.23
CA ALA A 245 -64.50 -15.04 9.83
C ALA A 245 -64.15 -15.77 8.50
N THR A 246 -63.96 -17.10 8.63
CA THR A 246 -64.71 -18.25 8.03
C THR A 246 -63.70 -19.42 7.95
N GLY A 247 -63.73 -20.46 8.78
CA GLY A 247 -64.79 -21.45 8.96
C GLY A 247 -64.48 -22.69 8.10
N THR A 248 -64.01 -23.80 8.69
CA THR A 248 -64.41 -25.20 8.41
C THR A 248 -63.52 -26.18 9.19
N MET A 249 -64.18 -27.04 9.96
CA MET A 249 -63.63 -28.13 10.75
C MET A 249 -63.38 -29.37 9.87
N VAL A 250 -62.28 -30.09 10.09
CA VAL A 250 -62.24 -31.56 9.89
C VAL A 250 -61.32 -32.17 10.96
N THR A 251 -61.89 -33.13 11.68
CA THR A 251 -61.28 -33.99 12.72
C THR A 251 -60.29 -35.02 12.15
N PRO A 252 -59.32 -35.52 12.96
CA PRO A 252 -58.31 -36.50 12.54
C PRO A 252 -58.75 -37.95 12.80
N PRO A 253 -58.11 -38.94 12.14
CA PRO A 253 -57.93 -40.25 12.73
C PRO A 253 -56.46 -40.63 12.92
N GLU A 254 -56.26 -41.41 13.98
CA GLU A 254 -55.03 -42.01 14.47
C GLU A 254 -54.32 -42.94 13.49
N ALA A 255 -53.01 -43.07 13.71
CA ALA A 255 -52.17 -44.27 13.64
C ALA A 255 -50.91 -44.05 12.79
N ASN A 256 -49.74 -44.09 13.41
CA ASN A 256 -48.86 -45.27 13.33
C ASN A 256 -47.51 -44.96 13.99
N VAL A 257 -47.06 -45.90 14.81
CA VAL A 257 -45.80 -45.89 15.54
C VAL A 257 -44.75 -46.60 14.68
N SER A 258 -43.64 -45.92 14.37
CA SER A 258 -42.37 -46.57 14.03
C SER A 258 -41.19 -45.71 14.47
N PRO A 259 -40.25 -46.25 15.26
CA PRO A 259 -39.03 -45.56 15.63
C PRO A 259 -37.98 -45.82 14.54
N SER A 260 -37.53 -44.76 13.86
CA SER A 260 -36.38 -44.83 12.95
C SER A 260 -35.22 -44.08 13.56
N SER A 261 -34.18 -44.85 13.88
CA SER A 261 -32.96 -44.48 14.56
C SER A 261 -32.14 -43.46 13.77
N SER A 262 -31.85 -42.30 14.37
CA SER A 262 -30.81 -41.40 13.88
C SER A 262 -29.43 -41.91 14.31
N PRO A 263 -28.41 -41.92 13.43
CA PRO A 263 -27.04 -42.26 13.82
C PRO A 263 -26.41 -41.12 14.66
N PRO A 264 -25.47 -41.42 15.57
CA PRO A 264 -24.79 -40.39 16.37
C PRO A 264 -23.84 -39.55 15.49
N PRO A 265 -23.56 -38.29 15.87
CA PRO A 265 -22.59 -37.45 15.18
C PRO A 265 -21.18 -38.05 15.28
N PRO A 266 -20.32 -37.87 14.25
CA PRO A 266 -18.94 -38.32 14.30
C PRO A 266 -18.16 -37.59 15.41
N PRO A 267 -17.15 -38.24 16.02
CA PRO A 267 -16.33 -37.62 17.05
C PRO A 267 -15.57 -36.41 16.48
N PRO A 268 -15.24 -35.40 17.32
CA PRO A 268 -14.43 -34.28 16.89
C PRO A 268 -13.08 -34.78 16.38
N ALA A 269 -12.71 -34.37 15.17
CA ALA A 269 -11.39 -34.65 14.60
C ALA A 269 -10.33 -34.18 15.60
N ALA A 270 -9.48 -35.09 16.05
CA ALA A 270 -8.34 -34.74 16.88
C ALA A 270 -7.44 -33.81 16.06
N ASP A 271 -7.12 -32.64 16.63
CA ASP A 271 -6.15 -31.72 16.04
C ASP A 271 -4.85 -32.49 15.75
N PRO A 272 -4.37 -32.50 14.49
CA PRO A 272 -3.15 -33.22 14.17
C PRO A 272 -2.00 -32.55 14.91
N ALA A 273 -1.46 -33.21 15.93
CA ALA A 273 -0.32 -32.67 16.68
C ALA A 273 0.84 -32.38 15.72
N LYS A 274 1.52 -31.25 15.94
CA LYS A 274 2.71 -30.86 15.18
C LYS A 274 3.84 -31.86 15.44
N THR A 275 4.14 -32.69 14.44
CA THR A 275 5.13 -33.78 14.53
C THR A 275 6.39 -33.54 13.70
N LEU A 276 6.38 -32.56 12.78
CA LEU A 276 7.49 -32.32 11.85
C LEU A 276 8.42 -31.23 12.38
N ARG A 277 9.67 -31.57 12.71
CA ARG A 277 10.65 -30.60 13.23
C ARG A 277 11.41 -29.92 12.10
N CYS A 278 11.46 -28.59 12.11
CA CYS A 278 12.28 -27.80 11.20
C CYS A 278 13.79 -28.04 11.43
N GLY A 279 14.53 -28.32 10.35
CA GLY A 279 15.98 -28.54 10.41
C GLY A 279 16.79 -27.26 10.69
N GLU A 280 16.27 -26.08 10.36
CA GLU A 280 16.97 -24.81 10.56
C GLU A 280 16.79 -24.24 11.98
N CYS A 281 15.55 -24.19 12.47
CA CYS A 281 15.24 -23.52 13.75
C CYS A 281 14.67 -24.46 14.84
N GLY A 282 14.42 -25.74 14.53
CA GLY A 282 13.97 -26.74 15.50
C GLY A 282 12.49 -26.65 15.92
N THR A 283 11.71 -25.76 15.33
CA THR A 283 10.26 -25.61 15.62
C THR A 283 9.48 -26.83 15.12
N MET A 284 8.47 -27.26 15.88
CA MET A 284 7.54 -28.31 15.48
C MET A 284 6.44 -27.71 14.60
N ASN A 285 6.19 -28.30 13.44
CA ASN A 285 5.23 -27.87 12.43
C ASN A 285 4.27 -29.02 12.12
N TYR A 286 3.19 -28.72 11.38
CA TYR A 286 2.26 -29.76 10.95
C TYR A 286 2.90 -30.63 9.86
N ALA A 287 2.55 -31.91 9.83
CA ALA A 287 3.07 -32.85 8.82
C ALA A 287 2.65 -32.51 7.38
N THR A 288 1.65 -31.64 7.21
CA THR A 288 1.18 -31.14 5.90
C THR A 288 1.85 -29.84 5.45
N GLU A 289 2.66 -29.21 6.30
CA GLU A 289 3.31 -27.93 5.98
C GLU A 289 4.63 -28.16 5.24
N TRP A 290 4.86 -27.34 4.21
CA TRP A 290 6.05 -27.41 3.35
C TRP A 290 7.15 -26.45 3.83
N TYR A 291 6.78 -25.46 4.66
CA TYR A 291 7.67 -24.45 5.20
C TYR A 291 7.43 -24.26 6.69
N CYS A 292 8.50 -23.97 7.41
CA CYS A 292 8.45 -23.76 8.85
C CYS A 292 7.71 -22.46 9.18
N GLU A 293 6.70 -22.53 10.04
CA GLU A 293 5.89 -21.38 10.46
C GLU A 293 6.70 -20.28 11.18
N ARG A 294 7.84 -20.66 11.77
CA ARG A 294 8.71 -19.74 12.51
C ARG A 294 9.82 -19.08 11.67
N CYS A 295 10.55 -19.85 10.87
CA CYS A 295 11.72 -19.33 10.14
C CYS A 295 11.56 -19.32 8.62
N GLY A 296 10.49 -19.89 8.07
CA GLY A 296 10.28 -19.99 6.63
C GLY A 296 11.16 -21.04 5.92
N GLY A 297 12.03 -21.74 6.64
CA GLY A 297 12.85 -22.82 6.10
C GLY A 297 12.00 -23.99 5.59
N GLU A 298 12.44 -24.61 4.50
CA GLU A 298 11.75 -25.76 3.90
C GLU A 298 11.74 -26.98 4.84
N LEU A 299 10.57 -27.59 4.99
CA LEU A 299 10.38 -28.80 5.79
C LEU A 299 10.51 -30.00 4.85
N ALA A 300 11.75 -30.43 4.61
CA ALA A 300 12.02 -31.57 3.74
C ALA A 300 11.28 -32.83 4.24
N VAL A 301 10.24 -33.25 3.50
CA VAL A 301 9.64 -34.57 3.62
C VAL A 301 10.51 -35.52 2.80
N LEU A 302 11.38 -36.27 3.48
CA LEU A 302 12.08 -37.44 2.94
C LEU A 302 11.62 -38.69 3.69
#